data_AF-A0A9W6ZAS9-F1
#
_entry.id   AF-A0A9W6ZAS9-F1
#
_cell.length_a   1.000
_cell.length_b   1.000
_cell.length_c   1.000
_cell.angle_alpha   90.00
_cell.angle_beta   90.00
_cell.angle_gamma   90.00
#
_symmetry.space_group_name_H-M   'P 1'
#
loop_
_entity.id
_entity.type
_entity.pdbx_description
1 polymer ?
#
loop_
_entity_poly.entity_id
_entity_poly.type
_entity_poly.pdbx_seq_one_letter_code
_entity_poly.pdbx_strand_id
1 'polypeptide(L)'
;MLAPRKTLWSTPSSVSSLASSLLSPLSTDTIYDVGCGDARVLIHLAQTSPCLNLTGIEIDESRADQARDNVKKAKLNHRITILNENALYVDYSSCSIIFLYLVPRGLRLIKPLILSVPSYLKYYPSVLLKRKKLKVVTYMSGFVGEVPVREERVEAQKGSGWPVFYYEFYKVVGVDWLRVGGVVLFGVWLSRREKLN
;
A
#
# COMPACT_ATOMS: atom_id res chain seq x y z
N MET A 1 -7.66 13.43 6.75
CA MET A 1 -8.74 12.47 7.05
C MET A 1 -9.35 11.93 5.75
N LEU A 2 -9.38 10.61 5.56
CA LEU A 2 -9.87 9.98 4.31
C LEU A 2 -11.41 9.97 4.19
N ALA A 3 -12.11 9.87 5.32
CA ALA A 3 -13.57 10.00 5.39
C ALA A 3 -14.03 10.28 6.84
N PRO A 4 -14.79 11.35 7.11
CA PRO A 4 -15.50 11.50 8.38
C PRO A 4 -16.69 10.52 8.43
N ARG A 5 -16.72 9.61 9.39
CA ARG A 5 -17.86 8.69 9.60
C ARG A 5 -18.22 8.58 11.08
N LYS A 6 -19.51 8.44 11.37
CA LYS A 6 -20.05 8.15 12.71
C LYS A 6 -19.92 6.66 13.09
N THR A 7 -19.90 5.76 12.10
CA THR A 7 -19.80 4.31 12.30
C THR A 7 -18.60 3.76 11.55
N LEU A 8 -17.80 2.94 12.25
CA LEU A 8 -16.61 2.29 11.70
C LEU A 8 -16.90 0.78 11.57
N TRP A 9 -16.64 0.26 10.38
CA TRP A 9 -16.82 -1.15 10.05
C TRP A 9 -15.47 -1.83 10.03
N SER A 10 -15.45 -3.09 10.46
CA SER A 10 -14.22 -3.88 10.46
C SER A 10 -14.29 -4.97 9.41
N THR A 11 -13.16 -5.26 8.79
CA THR A 11 -13.04 -6.31 7.79
C THR A 11 -13.37 -7.68 8.40
N PRO A 12 -14.29 -8.45 7.79
CA PRO A 12 -14.56 -9.83 8.20
C PRO A 12 -13.33 -10.74 8.04
N SER A 13 -13.23 -11.80 8.85
CA SER A 13 -12.12 -12.76 8.75
C SER A 13 -12.09 -13.45 7.39
N SER A 14 -13.24 -13.79 6.80
CA SER A 14 -13.35 -14.38 5.46
C SER A 14 -12.72 -13.50 4.38
N VAL A 15 -12.92 -12.17 4.46
CA VAL A 15 -12.29 -11.21 3.56
C VAL A 15 -10.78 -11.12 3.80
N SER A 16 -10.34 -11.21 5.05
CA SER A 16 -8.91 -11.20 5.39
C SER A 16 -8.20 -12.45 4.84
N SER A 17 -8.83 -13.63 4.97
CA SER A 17 -8.35 -14.89 4.39
C SER A 17 -8.28 -14.82 2.86
N LEU A 18 -9.34 -14.31 2.23
CA LEU A 18 -9.35 -14.14 0.78
C LEU A 18 -8.28 -13.15 0.31
N ALA A 19 -8.13 -12.01 0.99
CA ALA A 19 -7.10 -11.03 0.68
C ALA A 19 -5.70 -11.66 0.79
N SER A 20 -5.45 -12.45 1.83
CA SER A 20 -4.18 -13.20 1.97
C SER A 20 -3.93 -14.14 0.79
N SER A 21 -4.94 -14.87 0.34
CA SER A 21 -4.86 -15.77 -0.81
C SER A 21 -4.57 -15.01 -2.11
N LEU A 22 -5.36 -13.97 -2.41
CA LEU A 22 -5.21 -13.13 -3.60
C LEU A 22 -3.84 -12.43 -3.65
N LEU A 23 -3.38 -11.93 -2.51
CA LEU A 23 -2.11 -11.20 -2.42
C LEU A 23 -0.90 -12.13 -2.46
N SER A 24 -1.02 -13.37 -1.95
CA SER A 24 0.07 -14.34 -1.82
C SER A 24 1.41 -13.69 -1.41
N PRO A 25 1.51 -13.14 -0.18
CA PRO A 25 2.68 -12.37 0.23
C PRO A 25 3.95 -13.23 0.38
N LEU A 26 5.08 -12.69 -0.03
CA LEU A 26 6.41 -13.31 0.14
C LEU A 26 7.17 -12.67 1.32
N SER A 27 8.26 -13.30 1.76
CA SER A 27 9.12 -12.75 2.83
C SER A 27 9.77 -11.41 2.47
N THR A 28 9.95 -11.15 1.18
CA THR A 28 10.54 -9.91 0.62
C THR A 28 9.51 -8.81 0.37
N ASP A 29 8.23 -9.09 0.57
CA ASP A 29 7.17 -8.10 0.40
C ASP A 29 7.16 -7.09 1.55
N THR A 30 6.55 -5.95 1.29
CA THR A 30 6.24 -4.93 2.29
C THR A 30 4.76 -4.57 2.14
N ILE A 31 3.99 -4.83 3.20
CA ILE A 31 2.53 -4.78 3.22
C ILE A 31 2.07 -3.53 3.97
N TYR A 32 1.19 -2.75 3.35
CA TYR A 32 0.54 -1.60 3.97
C TYR A 32 -0.97 -1.82 4.07
N ASP A 33 -1.54 -1.55 5.25
CA ASP A 33 -2.98 -1.49 5.48
C ASP A 33 -3.38 -0.05 5.80
N VAL A 34 -4.11 0.60 4.90
CA VAL A 34 -4.43 2.03 4.98
C VAL A 34 -5.79 2.23 5.65
N GLY A 35 -5.79 2.84 6.83
CA GLY A 35 -6.95 2.87 7.72
C GLY A 35 -7.11 1.54 8.45
N CYS A 36 -6.03 1.05 9.06
CA CYS A 36 -5.95 -0.33 9.57
C CYS A 36 -6.89 -0.64 10.75
N GLY A 37 -7.50 0.38 11.37
CA GLY A 37 -8.44 0.18 12.46
C GLY A 37 -7.82 -0.57 13.63
N ASP A 38 -8.36 -1.74 13.97
CA ASP A 38 -7.88 -2.59 15.06
C ASP A 38 -6.77 -3.58 14.65
N ALA A 39 -6.19 -3.38 13.45
CA ALA A 39 -5.13 -4.15 12.82
C ALA A 39 -5.46 -5.64 12.54
N ARG A 40 -6.73 -6.05 12.56
CA ARG A 40 -7.11 -7.46 12.35
C ARG A 40 -6.63 -8.05 11.02
N VAL A 41 -6.59 -7.24 9.95
CA VAL A 41 -6.14 -7.71 8.63
C VAL A 41 -4.63 -7.93 8.65
N LEU A 42 -3.86 -7.01 9.22
CA LEU A 42 -2.41 -7.18 9.38
C LEU A 42 -2.06 -8.36 10.27
N ILE A 43 -2.78 -8.54 11.38
CA ILE A 43 -2.59 -9.68 12.28
C ILE A 43 -2.82 -10.98 11.50
N HIS A 44 -3.92 -11.07 10.74
CA HIS A 44 -4.19 -12.22 9.90
C HIS A 44 -3.06 -12.45 8.88
N LEU A 45 -2.69 -11.42 8.10
CA LEU A 45 -1.62 -11.52 7.09
C LEU A 45 -0.27 -11.93 7.69
N ALA A 46 0.06 -11.44 8.89
CA ALA A 46 1.29 -11.84 9.57
C ALA A 46 1.21 -13.30 10.07
N GLN A 47 0.05 -13.77 10.50
CA GLN A 47 -0.12 -15.17 10.94
C GLN A 47 -0.08 -16.17 9.77
N THR A 48 -0.57 -15.77 8.59
CA THR A 48 -0.78 -16.69 7.46
C THR A 48 0.25 -16.57 6.34
N SER A 49 1.15 -15.59 6.40
CA SER A 49 2.18 -15.36 5.38
C SER A 49 3.60 -15.34 5.97
N PRO A 50 4.64 -15.51 5.14
CA PRO A 50 6.03 -15.34 5.55
C PRO A 50 6.51 -13.87 5.58
N CYS A 51 5.67 -12.89 5.23
CA CYS A 51 6.07 -11.49 5.09
C CYS A 51 6.53 -10.86 6.42
N LEU A 52 7.70 -10.24 6.46
CA LEU A 52 8.24 -9.73 7.72
C LEU A 52 7.96 -8.24 7.97
N ASN A 53 7.57 -7.49 6.93
CA ASN A 53 7.40 -6.04 7.02
C ASN A 53 5.95 -5.64 6.73
N LEU A 54 5.18 -5.45 7.81
CA LEU A 54 3.78 -5.05 7.76
C LEU A 54 3.59 -3.72 8.48
N THR A 55 2.92 -2.78 7.83
CA THR A 55 2.65 -1.44 8.37
C THR A 55 1.16 -1.12 8.33
N GLY A 56 0.58 -0.81 9.48
CA GLY A 56 -0.76 -0.27 9.61
C GLY A 56 -0.73 1.24 9.75
N ILE A 57 -1.60 1.93 9.03
CA ILE A 57 -1.72 3.39 9.09
C ILE A 57 -3.11 3.72 9.63
N GLU A 58 -3.18 4.39 10.76
CA GLU A 58 -4.43 4.82 11.37
C GLU A 58 -4.30 6.26 11.86
N ILE A 59 -5.27 7.11 11.53
CA ILE A 59 -5.21 8.54 11.87
C ILE A 59 -5.72 8.81 13.28
N ASP A 60 -6.64 7.96 13.77
CA ASP A 60 -7.20 8.08 15.11
C ASP A 60 -6.26 7.44 16.15
N GLU A 61 -5.80 8.25 17.11
CA GLU A 61 -4.84 7.82 18.12
C GLU A 61 -5.36 6.65 18.98
N SER A 62 -6.61 6.73 19.43
CA SER A 62 -7.24 5.69 20.26
C SER A 62 -7.32 4.35 19.52
N ARG A 63 -7.68 4.36 18.23
CA ARG A 63 -7.67 3.15 17.39
C ARG A 63 -6.26 2.65 17.12
N ALA A 64 -5.29 3.54 16.90
CA ALA A 64 -3.89 3.15 16.73
C ALA A 64 -3.35 2.46 18.00
N ASP A 65 -3.68 2.95 19.18
CA ASP A 65 -3.33 2.31 20.46
C ASP A 65 -4.00 0.95 20.62
N GLN A 66 -5.30 0.86 20.29
CA GLN A 66 -6.01 -0.42 20.27
C GLN A 66 -5.35 -1.43 19.31
N ALA A 67 -4.94 -0.98 18.12
CA ALA A 67 -4.22 -1.81 17.16
C ALA A 67 -2.88 -2.30 17.71
N ARG A 68 -2.10 -1.42 18.34
CA ARG A 68 -0.82 -1.80 18.99
C ARG A 68 -1.03 -2.85 20.06
N ASP A 69 -2.06 -2.68 20.89
CA ASP A 69 -2.43 -3.65 21.93
C ASP A 69 -2.83 -5.00 21.33
N ASN A 70 -3.62 -5.01 20.26
CA ASN A 70 -4.01 -6.24 19.57
C ASN A 70 -2.80 -6.95 18.96
N VAL A 71 -1.90 -6.20 18.32
CA VAL A 71 -0.65 -6.73 17.75
C VAL A 71 0.24 -7.31 18.85
N LYS A 72 0.34 -6.65 20.00
CA LYS A 72 1.11 -7.13 21.17
C LYS A 72 0.49 -8.40 21.76
N LYS A 73 -0.84 -8.44 21.92
CA LYS A 73 -1.57 -9.64 22.39
C LYS A 73 -1.37 -10.82 21.44
N ALA A 74 -1.32 -10.56 20.12
CA ALA A 74 -1.01 -11.56 19.11
C ALA A 74 0.49 -11.92 19.03
N LYS A 75 1.37 -11.22 19.77
CA LYS A 75 2.84 -11.38 19.78
C LYS A 75 3.49 -11.11 18.41
N LEU A 76 2.92 -10.18 17.63
CA LEU A 76 3.35 -9.88 16.25
C LEU A 76 4.04 -8.52 16.11
N ASN A 77 4.36 -7.86 17.21
CA ASN A 77 5.07 -6.57 17.27
C ASN A 77 6.48 -6.60 16.64
N HIS A 78 7.04 -7.77 16.35
CA HIS A 78 8.30 -7.92 15.62
C HIS A 78 8.12 -7.90 14.08
N ARG A 79 6.88 -7.93 13.58
CA ARG A 79 6.54 -7.93 12.14
C ARG A 79 5.59 -6.80 11.75
N ILE A 80 4.75 -6.35 12.68
CA ILE A 80 3.73 -5.33 12.44
C ILE A 80 4.12 -4.05 13.17
N THR A 81 4.19 -2.95 12.41
CA THR A 81 4.33 -1.59 12.93
C THR A 81 3.01 -0.83 12.74
N ILE A 82 2.56 -0.08 13.74
CA ILE A 82 1.38 0.79 13.65
C ILE A 82 1.81 2.25 13.66
N LEU A 83 1.61 2.93 12.53
CA LEU A 83 1.82 4.36 12.35
C LEU A 83 0.51 5.09 12.68
N ASN A 84 0.56 5.94 13.71
CA ASN A 84 -0.53 6.89 13.94
C ASN A 84 -0.27 8.14 13.08
N GLU A 85 -0.81 8.16 11.86
CA GLU A 85 -0.52 9.19 10.87
C GLU A 85 -1.68 9.34 9.88
N ASN A 86 -1.83 10.53 9.31
CA ASN A 86 -2.65 10.74 8.14
C ASN A 86 -2.02 10.05 6.92
N ALA A 87 -2.68 9.01 6.42
CA ALA A 87 -2.28 8.25 5.23
C ALA A 87 -1.90 9.09 4.00
N LEU A 88 -2.40 10.33 3.88
CA LEU A 88 -2.04 11.23 2.78
C LEU A 88 -0.60 11.76 2.84
N TYR A 89 0.08 11.60 3.98
CA TYR A 89 1.46 12.05 4.22
C TYR A 89 2.47 10.90 4.27
N VAL A 90 2.01 9.66 4.12
CA VAL A 90 2.87 8.48 4.16
C VAL A 90 3.57 8.28 2.82
N ASP A 91 4.86 7.95 2.88
CA ASP A 91 5.61 7.51 1.70
C ASP A 91 5.30 6.03 1.39
N TYR A 92 4.67 5.80 0.24
CA TYR A 92 4.35 4.46 -0.25
C TYR A 92 5.45 3.87 -1.15
N SER A 93 6.57 4.56 -1.39
CA SER A 93 7.63 4.21 -2.35
C SER A 93 8.08 2.75 -2.25
N SER A 94 8.33 2.26 -1.04
CA SER A 94 8.85 0.91 -0.74
C SER A 94 7.81 -0.21 -0.81
N CYS A 95 6.52 0.14 -0.75
CA CYS A 95 5.42 -0.80 -0.62
C CYS A 95 5.25 -1.70 -1.88
N SER A 96 5.04 -3.00 -1.66
CA SER A 96 4.73 -3.97 -2.73
C SER A 96 3.34 -4.58 -2.62
N ILE A 97 2.69 -4.48 -1.46
CA ILE A 97 1.32 -4.97 -1.22
C ILE A 97 0.52 -3.93 -0.46
N ILE A 98 -0.70 -3.62 -0.91
CA ILE A 98 -1.62 -2.74 -0.18
C ILE A 98 -2.98 -3.40 -0.01
N PHE A 99 -3.51 -3.35 1.21
CA PHE A 99 -4.91 -3.64 1.50
C PHE A 99 -5.67 -2.32 1.77
N LEU A 100 -6.84 -2.16 1.14
CA LEU A 100 -7.67 -0.96 1.27
C LEU A 100 -9.13 -1.33 1.55
N TYR A 101 -9.61 -0.96 2.74
CA TYR A 101 -11.04 -0.93 3.02
C TYR A 101 -11.50 0.52 3.24
N LEU A 102 -11.60 1.26 2.14
CA LEU A 102 -11.92 2.69 2.14
C LEU A 102 -13.19 2.98 1.35
N VAL A 103 -13.86 4.08 1.67
CA VAL A 103 -14.91 4.64 0.81
C VAL A 103 -14.34 5.13 -0.52
N PRO A 104 -15.17 5.28 -1.57
CA PRO A 104 -14.73 5.77 -2.88
C PRO A 104 -13.90 7.06 -2.83
N ARG A 105 -14.25 8.01 -1.95
CA ARG A 105 -13.45 9.23 -1.74
C ARG A 105 -12.03 8.92 -1.27
N GLY A 106 -11.88 8.01 -0.30
CA GLY A 106 -10.58 7.58 0.22
C GLY A 106 -9.76 6.88 -0.85
N LEU A 107 -10.36 5.96 -1.60
CA LEU A 107 -9.70 5.29 -2.72
C LEU A 107 -9.21 6.29 -3.78
N ARG A 108 -10.02 7.29 -4.13
CA ARG A 108 -9.63 8.36 -5.09
C ARG A 108 -8.44 9.17 -4.62
N LEU A 109 -8.30 9.40 -3.31
CA LEU A 109 -7.17 10.14 -2.74
C LEU A 109 -5.90 9.28 -2.63
N ILE A 110 -6.04 7.99 -2.28
CA ILE A 110 -4.90 7.07 -2.10
C ILE A 110 -4.34 6.59 -3.44
N LYS A 111 -5.18 6.31 -4.44
CA LYS A 111 -4.77 5.82 -5.76
C LYS A 111 -3.58 6.60 -6.37
N PRO A 112 -3.62 7.94 -6.50
CA PRO A 112 -2.50 8.67 -7.07
C PRO A 112 -1.22 8.56 -6.23
N LEU A 113 -1.31 8.43 -4.90
CA LEU A 113 -0.13 8.31 -4.03
C LEU A 113 0.57 6.96 -4.25
N ILE A 114 -0.19 5.87 -4.33
CA ILE A 114 0.36 4.52 -4.46
C ILE A 114 0.84 4.20 -5.89
N LEU A 115 0.24 4.85 -6.90
CA LEU A 115 0.60 4.70 -8.31
C LEU A 115 1.62 5.74 -8.81
N SER A 116 1.87 6.80 -8.05
CA SER A 116 2.72 7.89 -8.52
C SER A 116 4.09 7.38 -8.97
N VAL A 117 4.39 7.67 -10.23
CA VAL A 117 5.73 7.65 -10.78
C VAL A 117 6.35 8.99 -10.41
N PRO A 118 7.59 9.05 -9.89
CA PRO A 118 8.26 10.31 -9.61
C PRO A 118 8.17 11.26 -10.81
N SER A 119 7.68 12.48 -10.58
CA SER A 119 7.28 13.44 -11.62
C SER A 119 8.35 13.71 -12.68
N TYR A 120 9.63 13.63 -12.28
CA TYR A 120 10.78 13.87 -13.16
C TYR A 120 10.94 12.81 -14.26
N LEU A 121 10.41 11.60 -14.08
CA LEU A 121 10.52 10.51 -15.06
C LEU A 121 9.63 10.70 -16.29
N LYS A 122 8.67 11.63 -16.26
CA LYS A 122 7.83 11.98 -17.42
C LYS A 122 8.62 12.62 -18.57
N TYR A 123 9.80 13.19 -18.29
CA TYR A 123 10.58 13.97 -19.25
C TYR A 123 11.70 13.20 -19.94
N TYR A 124 11.88 11.90 -19.63
CA TYR A 124 12.96 11.08 -20.17
C TYR A 124 12.43 9.75 -20.76
N PRO A 125 11.84 9.78 -21.98
CA PRO A 125 11.20 8.62 -22.59
C PRO A 125 12.17 7.49 -23.02
N SER A 126 13.49 7.73 -23.03
CA SER A 126 14.54 6.77 -23.44
C SER A 126 15.16 5.98 -22.28
N VAL A 127 14.62 6.09 -21.06
CA VAL A 127 15.19 5.46 -19.87
C VAL A 127 14.56 4.10 -19.59
N LEU A 128 15.39 3.08 -19.35
CA LEU A 128 14.92 1.77 -18.89
C LEU A 128 14.45 1.89 -17.44
N LEU A 129 13.13 1.84 -17.25
CA LEU A 129 12.51 1.95 -15.94
C LEU A 129 12.55 0.61 -15.23
N LYS A 130 13.25 0.52 -14.10
CA LYS A 130 13.07 -0.60 -13.16
C LYS A 130 11.67 -0.51 -12.60
N ARG A 131 10.85 -1.53 -12.84
CA ARG A 131 9.47 -1.61 -12.35
C ARG A 131 9.37 -2.65 -11.25
N LYS A 132 8.79 -2.27 -10.11
CA LYS A 132 8.38 -3.22 -9.07
C LYS A 132 6.88 -3.40 -9.14
N LYS A 133 6.44 -4.66 -9.10
CA LYS A 133 5.02 -5.00 -9.06
C LYS A 133 4.43 -4.54 -7.73
N LEU A 134 3.25 -3.92 -7.80
CA LEU A 134 2.43 -3.52 -6.66
C LEU A 134 1.13 -4.31 -6.73
N LYS A 135 0.90 -5.17 -5.73
CA LYS A 135 -0.35 -5.92 -5.56
C LYS A 135 -1.28 -5.10 -4.67
N VAL A 136 -2.55 -4.92 -5.07
CA VAL A 136 -3.52 -4.17 -4.27
C VAL A 136 -4.80 -4.96 -4.14
N VAL A 137 -5.32 -5.09 -2.92
CA VAL A 137 -6.68 -5.57 -2.67
C VAL A 137 -7.53 -4.42 -2.16
N THR A 138 -8.73 -4.27 -2.71
CA THR A 138 -9.76 -3.37 -2.17
C THR A 138 -11.01 -4.15 -1.80
N TYR A 139 -11.67 -3.75 -0.71
CA TYR A 139 -12.91 -4.36 -0.23
C TYR A 139 -14.11 -3.41 -0.36
N MET A 140 -15.25 -3.95 -0.79
CA MET A 140 -16.54 -3.28 -1.08
C MET A 140 -16.53 -2.26 -2.22
N SER A 141 -15.43 -1.56 -2.48
CA SER A 141 -15.32 -0.57 -3.56
C SER A 141 -14.03 -0.77 -4.34
N GLY A 142 -14.12 -0.78 -5.66
CA GLY A 142 -12.99 -0.82 -6.58
C GLY A 142 -12.44 0.58 -6.91
N PHE A 143 -11.30 0.62 -7.59
CA PHE A 143 -10.79 1.87 -8.15
C PHE A 143 -11.58 2.30 -9.38
N VAL A 144 -12.06 3.54 -9.39
CA VAL A 144 -12.73 4.12 -10.56
C VAL A 144 -11.76 4.14 -11.74
N GLY A 145 -12.20 3.61 -12.89
CA GLY A 145 -11.45 3.56 -14.14
C GLY A 145 -10.38 2.46 -14.21
N GLU A 146 -10.26 1.59 -13.20
CA GLU A 146 -9.35 0.43 -13.25
C GLU A 146 -10.14 -0.87 -13.37
N VAL A 147 -9.66 -1.77 -14.22
CA VAL A 147 -10.19 -3.13 -14.33
C VAL A 147 -9.38 -4.04 -13.40
N PRO A 148 -10.01 -4.73 -12.44
CA PRO A 148 -9.30 -5.65 -11.56
C PRO A 148 -8.81 -6.88 -12.34
N VAL A 149 -7.69 -7.46 -11.90
CA VAL A 149 -7.21 -8.75 -12.40
C VAL A 149 -8.14 -9.87 -11.95
N ARG A 150 -8.67 -9.77 -10.73
CA ARG A 150 -9.72 -10.66 -10.21
C ARG A 150 -10.74 -9.87 -9.41
N GLU A 151 -12.00 -10.25 -9.51
CA GLU A 151 -13.08 -9.81 -8.65
C GLU A 151 -13.75 -11.04 -8.06
N GLU A 152 -13.80 -11.10 -6.73
CA GLU A 152 -14.43 -12.18 -5.99
C GLU A 152 -15.48 -11.62 -5.04
N ARG A 153 -16.45 -12.45 -4.64
CA ARG A 153 -17.49 -12.02 -3.68
C ARG A 153 -17.38 -12.86 -2.42
N VAL A 154 -17.42 -12.18 -1.28
CA VAL A 154 -17.39 -12.83 0.03
C VAL A 154 -18.69 -12.57 0.75
N GLU A 155 -19.33 -13.66 1.17
CA GLU A 155 -20.42 -13.59 2.14
C GLU A 155 -19.83 -13.41 3.54
N ALA A 156 -19.90 -12.19 4.05
CA ALA A 156 -19.48 -11.85 5.41
C ALA A 156 -20.59 -12.13 6.45
N GLN A 157 -21.83 -12.08 5.98
CA GLN A 157 -23.09 -12.32 6.68
C GLN A 157 -24.02 -13.07 5.72
N LYS A 158 -24.93 -13.86 6.26
CA LYS A 158 -25.87 -14.66 5.46
C LYS A 158 -26.67 -13.74 4.52
N GLY A 159 -26.55 -13.95 3.21
CA GLY A 159 -27.21 -13.12 2.18
C GLY A 159 -26.48 -11.81 1.84
N SER A 160 -25.29 -11.57 2.40
CA SER A 160 -24.39 -10.51 1.91
C SER A 160 -23.45 -11.07 0.84
N GLY A 161 -23.01 -10.26 -0.12
CA GLY A 161 -22.07 -10.67 -1.17
C GLY A 161 -21.22 -9.50 -1.59
N TRP A 162 -20.32 -9.06 -0.71
CA TRP A 162 -19.52 -7.86 -0.93
C TRP A 162 -18.30 -8.17 -1.80
N PRO A 163 -18.00 -7.32 -2.79
CA PRO A 163 -16.90 -7.57 -3.70
C PRO A 163 -15.54 -7.32 -3.06
N VAL A 164 -14.57 -8.13 -3.46
CA VAL A 164 -13.15 -8.00 -3.17
C VAL A 164 -12.43 -7.94 -4.52
N PHE A 165 -11.69 -6.87 -4.75
CA PHE A 165 -11.01 -6.59 -6.01
C PHE A 165 -9.51 -6.78 -5.83
N TYR A 166 -8.87 -7.50 -6.74
CA TYR A 166 -7.43 -7.66 -6.80
C TYR A 166 -6.86 -6.96 -8.03
N TYR A 167 -5.85 -6.13 -7.82
CA TYR A 167 -5.17 -5.37 -8.85
C TYR A 167 -3.67 -5.66 -8.84
N GLU A 168 -3.07 -5.59 -10.03
CA GLU A 168 -1.63 -5.60 -10.21
C GLU A 168 -1.21 -4.34 -10.96
N PHE A 169 -0.43 -3.50 -10.30
CA PHE A 169 0.15 -2.29 -10.87
C PHE A 169 1.67 -2.44 -10.95
N TYR A 170 2.31 -1.49 -11.64
CA TYR A 170 3.76 -1.41 -11.71
C TYR A 170 4.22 -0.02 -11.28
N LYS A 171 5.07 0.02 -10.25
CA LYS A 171 5.72 1.24 -9.78
C LYS A 171 7.09 1.35 -10.41
N VAL A 172 7.50 2.54 -10.81
CA VAL A 172 8.87 2.79 -11.23
C VAL A 172 9.73 3.01 -9.99
N VAL A 173 10.73 2.15 -9.79
CA VAL A 173 11.60 2.12 -8.60
C VAL A 173 13.05 2.47 -8.90
N GLY A 174 13.36 2.74 -10.17
CA GLY A 174 14.71 3.14 -10.57
C GLY A 174 14.80 3.37 -12.07
N VAL A 175 15.92 3.95 -12.45
CA VAL A 175 16.29 4.24 -13.82
C VAL A 175 17.63 3.59 -14.12
N ASP A 176 17.66 2.73 -15.13
CA ASP A 176 18.93 2.37 -15.77
C ASP A 176 19.16 3.34 -16.92
N TRP A 177 20.14 4.22 -16.72
CA TRP A 177 20.62 5.09 -17.78
C TRP A 177 21.34 4.22 -18.81
N LEU A 178 20.71 4.01 -19.96
CA LEU A 178 21.36 3.37 -21.11
C LEU A 178 22.63 4.16 -21.45
N ARG A 179 23.80 3.52 -21.32
CA ARG A 179 25.05 4.02 -21.90
C ARG A 179 24.97 3.85 -23.42
N VAL A 180 24.51 4.88 -24.12
CA VAL A 180 24.71 4.94 -25.58
C VAL A 180 26.05 5.62 -25.82
N GLY A 181 27.06 4.84 -26.25
CA GLY A 181 28.34 5.39 -26.71
C GLY A 181 29.29 5.96 -25.65
N GLY A 182 29.25 5.47 -24.41
CA GLY A 182 30.27 5.81 -23.39
C GLY A 182 30.09 7.15 -22.67
N VAL A 183 29.07 7.94 -22.99
CA VAL A 183 28.75 9.19 -22.29
C VAL A 183 27.64 8.95 -21.27
N VAL A 184 27.94 9.17 -19.98
CA VAL A 184 26.91 9.31 -18.95
C VAL A 184 26.47 10.77 -18.95
N LEU A 185 25.24 11.06 -19.34
CA LEU A 185 24.65 12.40 -19.20
C LEU A 185 24.40 12.69 -17.71
N PHE A 186 25.41 13.20 -17.02
CA PHE A 186 25.27 13.77 -15.67
C PHE A 186 24.66 15.18 -15.77
N GLY A 187 23.34 15.26 -15.65
CA GLY A 187 22.61 16.54 -15.61
C GLY A 187 22.43 17.06 -14.19
N VAL A 188 23.45 17.74 -13.66
CA VAL A 188 23.38 18.85 -12.68
C VAL A 188 22.52 18.64 -11.41
N TRP A 189 23.10 18.08 -10.34
CA TRP A 189 23.04 18.68 -8.98
C TRP A 189 24.00 17.99 -8.00
N LEU A 190 25.29 18.32 -8.07
CA LEU A 190 26.25 18.12 -6.98
C LEU A 190 27.41 19.11 -7.18
N SER A 191 27.08 20.40 -7.14
CA SER A 191 28.06 21.46 -6.88
C SER A 191 27.35 22.67 -6.27
N ARG A 192 27.02 22.56 -4.99
CA ARG A 192 27.09 23.70 -4.08
C ARG A 192 28.14 23.37 -3.02
N ARG A 193 29.40 23.28 -3.48
CA ARG A 193 30.55 23.59 -2.62
C ARG A 193 31.50 24.46 -3.43
N GLU A 194 31.71 25.63 -2.84
CA GLU A 194 32.83 26.56 -3.00
C GLU A 194 32.81 27.59 -4.13
N LYS A 195 32.77 28.84 -3.64
CA LYS A 195 33.50 30.04 -4.04
C LYS A 195 33.04 30.76 -5.30
N LEU A 196 32.45 31.94 -5.07
CA LEU A 196 32.82 33.17 -5.78
C LEU A 196 32.72 34.35 -4.80
N ASN A 197 33.89 34.92 -4.52
CA ASN A 197 34.29 36.26 -4.04
C ASN A 197 33.61 36.87 -2.81
#